data_AF-A0A0F9GC90-F1
#
_entry.id   AF-A0A0F9GC90-F1
#
_cell.length_a   1.000
_cell.length_b   1.000
_cell.length_c   1.000
_cell.angle_alpha   90.00
_cell.angle_beta   90.00
_cell.angle_gamma   90.00
#
_symmetry.space_group_name_H-M   'P 1'
#
loop_
_entity.id
_entity.type
_entity.pdbx_description
1 polymer ?
#
loop_
_entity_poly.entity_id
_entity_poly.type
_entity_poly.pdbx_seq_one_letter_code
_entity_poly.pdbx_strand_id
1 'polypeptide(L)'
;MKFFDFISKNSWWSLLGGVLPACAAVICLPVLALLHGTEIFSYVSLLCSIFLFLIVYDFGLSRSLHHFIPSLESEKDIGNYLKSSMVIGILFGLVAMATVYFLSEPFIRDWLKPSEKIIGELVFSFKVIAFGLIPSILISVYRGALEGKGEFRIANLAKM
;
A
#
# COMPACT_ATOMS: atom_id res chain seq x y z
N MET A 1 25.54 -6.21 -26.20
CA MET A 1 24.44 -7.19 -26.00
C MET A 1 24.28 -7.54 -24.51
N LYS A 2 24.12 -6.54 -23.63
CA LYS A 2 23.90 -6.72 -22.17
C LYS A 2 22.85 -5.78 -21.57
N PHE A 3 22.47 -4.72 -22.30
CA PHE A 3 21.51 -3.72 -21.85
C PHE A 3 20.05 -4.20 -21.99
N PHE A 4 19.74 -4.92 -23.08
CA PHE A 4 18.41 -5.47 -23.34
C PHE A 4 18.03 -6.60 -22.36
N ASP A 5 18.99 -7.45 -21.98
CA ASP A 5 18.74 -8.55 -21.04
C ASP A 5 18.43 -8.03 -19.63
N PHE A 6 19.09 -6.95 -19.20
CA PHE A 6 18.87 -6.31 -17.90
C PHE A 6 17.49 -5.64 -17.81
N ILE A 7 17.09 -4.89 -18.86
CA ILE A 7 15.74 -4.32 -18.96
C ILE A 7 14.70 -5.45 -18.93
N SER A 8 14.91 -6.53 -19.69
CA SER A 8 13.91 -7.59 -19.78
C SER A 8 13.60 -8.22 -18.42
N LYS A 9 14.61 -8.68 -17.67
CA LYS A 9 14.39 -9.49 -16.48
C LYS A 9 13.83 -8.70 -15.29
N ASN A 10 14.34 -7.49 -15.06
CA ASN A 10 13.88 -6.65 -13.95
C ASN A 10 12.50 -6.03 -14.21
N SER A 11 12.22 -5.64 -15.46
CA SER A 11 10.89 -5.19 -15.86
C SER A 11 9.85 -6.30 -15.73
N TRP A 12 10.20 -7.56 -16.02
CA TRP A 12 9.29 -8.70 -15.80
C TRP A 12 8.89 -8.87 -14.34
N TRP A 13 9.83 -8.73 -13.38
CA TRP A 13 9.48 -8.82 -11.95
C TRP A 13 8.56 -7.68 -11.50
N SER A 14 8.81 -6.46 -11.97
CA SER A 14 7.94 -5.31 -11.68
C SER A 14 6.55 -5.44 -12.29
N LEU A 15 6.46 -5.97 -13.51
CA LEU A 15 5.20 -6.26 -14.18
C LEU A 15 4.42 -7.35 -13.46
N LEU A 16 5.04 -8.50 -13.19
CA LEU A 16 4.40 -9.62 -12.51
C LEU A 16 3.93 -9.24 -11.11
N GLY A 17 4.75 -8.50 -10.36
CA GLY A 17 4.39 -8.00 -9.03
C GLY A 17 3.22 -7.02 -9.02
N GLY A 18 2.90 -6.38 -10.15
CA GLY A 18 1.72 -5.52 -10.28
C GLY A 18 0.50 -6.26 -10.86
N VAL A 19 0.72 -7.04 -11.92
CA VAL A 19 -0.34 -7.71 -12.69
C VAL A 19 -0.97 -8.84 -11.88
N LEU A 20 -0.19 -9.67 -11.19
CA LEU A 20 -0.74 -10.81 -10.46
C LEU A 20 -1.71 -10.38 -9.34
N PRO A 21 -1.35 -9.42 -8.45
CA PRO A 21 -2.30 -8.93 -7.44
C PRO A 21 -3.52 -8.24 -8.06
N ALA A 22 -3.34 -7.51 -9.17
CA ALA A 22 -4.45 -6.87 -9.87
C ALA A 22 -5.42 -7.89 -10.46
N CYS A 23 -4.93 -8.96 -11.10
CA CYS A 23 -5.76 -10.06 -11.60
C CYS A 23 -6.51 -10.75 -10.46
N ALA A 24 -5.85 -11.00 -9.33
CA ALA A 24 -6.50 -11.56 -8.14
C ALA A 24 -7.63 -10.65 -7.65
N ALA A 25 -7.41 -9.33 -7.58
CA ALA A 25 -8.45 -8.37 -7.22
C ALA A 25 -9.63 -8.37 -8.21
N VAL A 26 -9.37 -8.39 -9.52
CA VAL A 26 -10.40 -8.44 -10.57
C VAL A 26 -11.27 -9.69 -10.48
N ILE A 27 -10.72 -10.83 -10.02
CA ILE A 27 -11.48 -12.08 -9.85
C ILE A 27 -12.23 -12.08 -8.51
N CYS A 28 -11.58 -11.65 -7.43
CA CYS A 28 -12.15 -11.70 -6.08
C CYS A 28 -13.28 -10.68 -5.89
N LEU A 29 -13.17 -9.47 -6.45
CA LEU A 29 -14.15 -8.40 -6.24
C LEU A 29 -15.57 -8.76 -6.75
N PRO A 30 -15.75 -9.31 -7.97
CA PRO A 30 -17.06 -9.80 -8.42
C PRO A 30 -17.61 -10.93 -7.56
N VAL A 31 -16.78 -11.86 -7.11
CA VAL A 31 -17.21 -12.96 -6.22
C VAL A 31 -17.72 -12.40 -4.90
N LEU A 32 -17.03 -11.40 -4.34
CA LEU A 32 -17.45 -10.73 -3.12
C LEU A 32 -18.81 -10.02 -3.29
N ALA A 33 -19.02 -9.38 -4.44
CA ALA A 33 -20.29 -8.75 -4.79
C ALA A 33 -21.44 -9.76 -4.94
N LEU A 34 -21.17 -10.93 -5.54
CA LEU A 34 -22.17 -12.00 -5.71
C LEU A 34 -22.57 -12.64 -4.38
N LEU A 35 -21.64 -12.79 -3.43
CA LEU A 35 -21.90 -13.45 -2.14
C LEU A 35 -22.60 -12.54 -1.11
N HIS A 36 -22.25 -11.26 -1.08
CA HIS A 36 -22.70 -10.33 -0.03
C HIS A 36 -23.69 -9.26 -0.53
N GLY A 37 -23.98 -9.25 -1.83
CA GLY A 37 -24.83 -8.22 -2.46
C GLY A 37 -24.10 -6.89 -2.65
N THR A 38 -24.78 -5.97 -3.33
CA THR A 38 -24.19 -4.69 -3.77
C THR A 38 -23.96 -3.70 -2.64
N GLU A 39 -24.75 -3.77 -1.57
CA GLU A 39 -24.62 -2.87 -0.41
C GLU A 39 -23.28 -3.09 0.31
N ILE A 40 -22.99 -4.31 0.77
CA ILE A 40 -21.72 -4.63 1.45
C ILE A 40 -20.53 -4.41 0.52
N PHE A 41 -20.65 -4.80 -0.76
CA PHE A 41 -19.60 -4.59 -1.74
C PHE A 41 -19.23 -3.11 -1.90
N SER A 42 -20.22 -2.20 -1.89
CA SER A 42 -19.95 -0.75 -2.02
C SER A 42 -19.08 -0.23 -0.87
N TYR A 43 -19.31 -0.71 0.35
CA TYR A 43 -18.53 -0.33 1.53
C TYR A 43 -17.11 -0.92 1.51
N VAL A 44 -16.98 -2.19 1.11
CA VAL A 44 -15.66 -2.82 0.95
C VAL A 44 -14.86 -2.09 -0.13
N SER A 45 -15.48 -1.76 -1.27
CA SER A 45 -14.83 -1.02 -2.35
C SER A 45 -14.37 0.37 -1.90
N LEU A 46 -15.20 1.09 -1.13
CA LEU A 46 -14.83 2.39 -0.57
C LEU A 46 -13.65 2.28 0.39
N LEU A 47 -13.71 1.33 1.32
CA LEU A 47 -12.66 1.05 2.29
C LEU A 47 -11.34 0.68 1.61
N CYS A 48 -11.38 -0.19 0.61
CA CYS A 48 -10.22 -0.52 -0.23
C CYS A 48 -9.67 0.70 -0.96
N SER A 49 -10.54 1.56 -1.52
CA SER A 49 -10.10 2.75 -2.27
C SER A 49 -9.37 3.74 -1.36
N ILE A 50 -9.90 4.00 -0.16
CA ILE A 50 -9.26 4.87 0.85
C ILE A 50 -7.91 4.28 1.26
N PHE A 51 -7.87 2.98 1.56
CA PHE A 51 -6.65 2.29 1.98
C PHE A 51 -5.57 2.33 0.89
N LEU A 52 -5.93 1.99 -0.36
CA LEU A 52 -5.03 2.03 -1.50
C LEU A 52 -4.50 3.44 -1.76
N PHE A 53 -5.36 4.46 -1.67
CA PHE A 53 -4.95 5.85 -1.81
C PHE A 53 -3.87 6.21 -0.78
N LEU A 54 -4.11 5.93 0.51
CA LEU A 54 -3.15 6.27 1.56
C LEU A 54 -1.80 5.54 1.44
N ILE A 55 -1.79 4.32 0.89
CA ILE A 55 -0.55 3.55 0.69
C ILE A 55 0.22 4.00 -0.54
N VAL A 56 -0.48 4.30 -1.64
CA VAL A 56 0.16 4.73 -2.89
C VAL A 56 0.81 6.10 -2.71
N TYR A 57 0.18 6.98 -1.93
CA TYR A 57 0.70 8.31 -1.63
C TYR A 57 1.52 8.32 -0.33
N ASP A 58 2.59 7.53 -0.29
CA ASP A 58 3.56 7.45 0.82
C ASP A 58 4.47 8.70 0.96
N PHE A 59 3.94 9.88 0.63
CA PHE A 59 4.67 11.15 0.54
C PHE A 59 5.88 11.11 -0.43
N GLY A 60 5.89 10.14 -1.37
CA GLY A 60 6.97 9.95 -2.32
C GLY A 60 8.22 9.30 -1.73
N LEU A 61 8.15 8.75 -0.52
CA LEU A 61 9.29 8.13 0.17
C LEU A 61 9.86 6.94 -0.61
N SER A 62 9.01 6.10 -1.19
CA SER A 62 9.47 4.98 -2.01
C SER A 62 10.19 5.46 -3.28
N ARG A 63 9.67 6.53 -3.92
CA ARG A 63 10.25 7.09 -5.15
C ARG A 63 11.55 7.84 -4.91
N SER A 64 11.66 8.56 -3.79
CA SER A 64 12.90 9.23 -3.43
C SER A 64 14.02 8.21 -3.17
N LEU A 65 13.75 7.14 -2.41
CA LEU A 65 14.73 6.08 -2.18
C LEU A 65 15.15 5.40 -3.48
N HIS A 66 14.20 5.05 -4.34
CA HIS A 66 14.50 4.45 -5.66
C HIS A 66 15.45 5.37 -6.46
N HIS A 67 15.22 6.68 -6.46
CA HIS A 67 16.02 7.64 -7.23
C HIS A 67 17.41 7.92 -6.64
N PHE A 68 17.50 8.09 -5.31
CA PHE A 68 18.75 8.53 -4.66
C PHE A 68 19.71 7.39 -4.35
N ILE A 69 19.22 6.18 -4.03
CA ILE A 69 20.10 5.05 -3.68
C ILE A 69 21.15 4.72 -4.76
N PRO A 70 20.82 4.70 -6.06
CA PRO A 70 21.82 4.48 -7.11
C PRO A 70 22.98 5.48 -7.11
N SER A 71 22.80 6.66 -6.53
CA SER A 71 23.82 7.72 -6.46
C SER A 71 24.68 7.68 -5.18
N LEU A 72 24.34 6.81 -4.22
CA LEU A 72 25.08 6.66 -2.97
C LEU A 72 26.20 5.62 -3.13
N GLU A 73 27.42 5.98 -2.70
CA GLU A 73 28.60 5.13 -2.88
C GLU A 73 28.81 4.12 -1.75
N SER A 74 28.21 4.37 -0.57
CA SER A 74 28.42 3.56 0.64
C SER A 74 27.12 2.92 1.14
N GLU A 75 27.20 1.64 1.51
CA GLU A 75 26.12 0.92 2.20
C GLU A 75 25.69 1.60 3.51
N LYS A 76 26.61 2.32 4.17
CA LYS A 76 26.28 3.10 5.37
C LYS A 76 25.33 4.25 5.03
N ASP A 77 25.55 4.93 3.91
CA ASP A 77 24.73 6.06 3.49
C ASP A 77 23.36 5.59 3.03
N ILE A 78 23.30 4.47 2.30
CA ILE A 78 22.03 3.81 1.94
C ILE A 78 21.24 3.45 3.21
N GLY A 79 21.91 2.86 4.22
CA GLY A 79 21.30 2.52 5.50
C GLY A 79 20.79 3.74 6.27
N ASN A 80 21.50 4.87 6.21
CA ASN A 80 21.08 6.12 6.86
C ASN A 80 19.86 6.73 6.15
N TYR A 81 19.87 6.77 4.81
CA TYR A 81 18.71 7.23 4.03
C TYR A 81 17.47 6.37 4.29
N LEU A 82 17.63 5.05 4.27
CA LEU A 82 16.54 4.12 4.57
C LEU A 82 15.99 4.34 5.98
N LYS A 83 16.85 4.48 7.00
CA LYS A 83 16.43 4.75 8.37
C LYS A 83 15.62 6.04 8.47
N SER A 84 16.10 7.13 7.88
CA SER A 84 15.38 8.41 7.86
C SER A 84 14.01 8.27 7.19
N SER A 85 13.95 7.63 6.02
CA SER A 85 12.69 7.37 5.32
C SER A 85 11.75 6.44 6.09
N MET A 86 12.26 5.45 6.82
CA MET A 86 11.46 4.60 7.70
C MET A 86 10.87 5.40 8.87
N VAL A 87 11.64 6.27 9.53
CA VAL A 87 11.13 7.12 10.61
C VAL A 87 10.02 8.04 10.09
N ILE A 88 10.24 8.69 8.95
CA ILE A 88 9.21 9.53 8.32
C ILE A 88 7.99 8.69 7.93
N GLY A 89 8.20 7.48 7.40
CA GLY A 89 7.13 6.54 7.07
C GLY A 89 6.31 6.10 8.29
N ILE A 90 6.94 5.87 9.45
CA ILE A 90 6.23 5.58 10.71
C ILE A 90 5.39 6.78 11.12
N LEU A 91 5.95 7.99 11.12
CA LEU A 91 5.21 9.20 11.49
C LEU A 91 4.01 9.43 10.57
N PHE A 92 4.21 9.30 9.26
CA PHE A 92 3.13 9.43 8.29
C PHE A 92 2.08 8.33 8.45
N GLY A 93 2.50 7.09 8.66
CA GLY A 93 1.60 5.96 8.92
C GLY A 93 0.80 6.13 10.21
N LEU A 94 1.39 6.68 11.26
CA LEU A 94 0.69 7.01 12.51
C LEU A 94 -0.35 8.10 12.29
N VAL A 95 -0.02 9.15 11.53
CA VAL A 95 -0.99 10.20 11.17
C VAL A 95 -2.14 9.61 10.37
N ALA A 96 -1.85 8.84 9.31
CA ALA A 96 -2.87 8.21 8.48
C ALA A 96 -3.75 7.23 9.28
N MET A 97 -3.14 6.41 10.14
CA MET A 97 -3.84 5.51 11.06
C MET A 97 -4.75 6.30 12.01
N ALA A 98 -4.23 7.33 12.67
CA ALA A 98 -5.01 8.13 13.61
C ALA A 98 -6.19 8.81 12.89
N THR A 99 -5.95 9.38 11.70
CA THR A 99 -7.00 9.97 10.86
C THR A 99 -8.11 8.95 10.58
N VAL A 100 -7.79 7.78 10.03
CA VAL A 100 -8.81 6.78 9.70
C VAL A 100 -9.49 6.24 10.97
N TYR A 101 -8.73 5.95 12.03
CA TYR A 101 -9.25 5.37 13.26
C TYR A 101 -10.24 6.31 13.97
N PHE A 102 -9.87 7.56 14.20
CA PHE A 102 -10.70 8.52 14.93
C PHE A 102 -11.84 9.11 14.08
N LEU A 103 -11.63 9.31 12.78
CA LEU A 103 -12.69 9.81 11.90
C LEU A 103 -13.64 8.72 11.38
N SER A 104 -13.33 7.43 11.55
CA SER A 104 -14.17 6.32 11.06
C SER A 104 -15.63 6.44 11.51
N GLU A 105 -15.86 6.70 12.79
CA GLU A 105 -17.21 6.74 13.36
C GLU A 105 -18.07 7.90 12.85
N PRO A 106 -17.65 9.18 12.94
CA PRO A 106 -18.43 10.28 12.36
C PRO A 106 -18.56 10.15 10.83
N PHE A 107 -17.51 9.66 10.14
CA PHE A 107 -17.58 9.43 8.69
C PHE A 107 -18.68 8.43 8.32
N ILE A 108 -18.76 7.32 9.05
CA ILE A 108 -19.74 6.26 8.77
C ILE A 108 -21.15 6.70 9.18
N ARG A 109 -21.32 7.25 10.39
CA ARG A 109 -22.65 7.60 10.91
C ARG A 109 -23.25 8.83 10.24
N ASP A 110 -22.45 9.87 10.04
CA ASP A 110 -22.99 11.19 9.65
C ASP A 110 -22.90 11.45 8.16
N TRP A 111 -21.92 10.86 7.46
CA TRP A 111 -21.73 11.08 6.03
C TRP A 111 -22.23 9.90 5.19
N LEU A 112 -21.79 8.68 5.52
CA LEU A 112 -22.12 7.48 4.74
C LEU A 112 -23.54 6.96 5.01
N LYS A 113 -24.04 7.10 6.24
CA LYS A 113 -25.40 6.76 6.68
C LYS A 113 -25.87 5.37 6.22
N PRO A 114 -25.16 4.29 6.56
CA PRO A 114 -25.58 2.94 6.23
C PRO A 114 -26.79 2.50 7.08
N SER A 115 -27.33 1.30 6.81
CA SER A 115 -28.37 0.71 7.65
C SER A 115 -27.85 0.47 9.09
N GLU A 116 -28.70 0.71 10.09
CA GLU A 116 -28.34 0.65 11.53
C GLU A 116 -27.69 -0.69 11.93
N LYS A 117 -28.06 -1.78 11.27
CA LYS A 117 -27.55 -3.12 11.54
C LYS A 117 -26.04 -3.26 11.27
N ILE A 118 -25.50 -2.51 10.30
CA ILE A 118 -24.11 -2.70 9.83
C ILE A 118 -23.14 -1.60 10.30
N ILE A 119 -23.63 -0.53 10.93
CA ILE A 119 -22.78 0.57 11.40
C ILE A 119 -21.63 0.06 12.28
N GLY A 120 -21.94 -0.82 13.24
CA GLY A 120 -20.94 -1.37 14.15
C GLY A 120 -19.84 -2.16 13.44
N GLU A 121 -20.24 -3.04 12.52
CA GLU A 121 -19.31 -3.86 11.71
C GLU A 121 -18.44 -2.99 10.80
N LEU A 122 -19.03 -1.93 10.22
CA LEU A 122 -18.30 -1.04 9.32
C LEU A 122 -17.28 -0.18 10.08
N VAL A 123 -17.66 0.38 11.23
CA VAL A 123 -16.73 1.15 12.09
C VAL A 123 -15.58 0.26 12.55
N PHE A 124 -15.88 -0.99 12.96
CA PHE A 124 -14.86 -1.94 13.34
C PHE A 124 -13.90 -2.24 12.17
N SER A 125 -14.44 -2.49 10.97
CA SER A 125 -13.64 -2.78 9.77
C SER A 125 -12.70 -1.62 9.40
N PHE A 126 -13.17 -0.37 9.45
CA PHE A 126 -12.33 0.81 9.21
C PHE A 126 -11.22 0.94 10.26
N LYS A 127 -11.54 0.70 11.54
CA LYS A 127 -10.54 0.72 12.62
C LYS A 127 -9.48 -0.36 12.46
N VAL A 128 -9.87 -1.58 12.06
CA VAL A 128 -8.93 -2.68 11.79
C VAL A 128 -7.99 -2.30 10.64
N ILE A 129 -8.53 -1.78 9.53
CA ILE A 129 -7.72 -1.38 8.38
C ILE A 129 -6.78 -0.21 8.69
N ALA A 130 -7.15 0.70 9.58
CA ALA A 130 -6.27 1.79 10.01
C ALA A 130 -4.92 1.27 10.54
N PHE A 131 -4.92 0.18 11.32
CA PHE A 131 -3.68 -0.42 11.81
C PHE A 131 -2.81 -1.02 10.70
N GLY A 132 -3.41 -1.43 9.59
CA GLY A 132 -2.71 -1.93 8.42
C GLY A 132 -1.92 -0.86 7.66
N LEU A 133 -2.19 0.44 7.89
CA LEU A 133 -1.54 1.53 7.16
C LEU A 133 -0.05 1.63 7.48
N ILE A 134 0.33 1.50 8.75
CA ILE A 134 1.73 1.58 9.19
C ILE A 134 2.60 0.53 8.47
N PRO A 135 2.35 -0.79 8.61
CA PRO A 135 3.17 -1.79 7.94
C PRO A 135 3.14 -1.65 6.41
N SER A 136 2.00 -1.26 5.83
CA SER A 136 1.87 -1.09 4.38
C SER A 136 2.77 0.03 3.83
N ILE A 137 2.83 1.18 4.52
CA ILE A 137 3.73 2.27 4.15
C ILE A 137 5.18 1.84 4.31
N LEU A 138 5.54 1.18 5.41
CA LEU A 138 6.92 0.70 5.63
C LEU A 138 7.37 -0.31 4.57
N ILE A 139 6.49 -1.21 4.15
CA ILE A 139 6.76 -2.13 3.05
C ILE A 139 6.99 -1.35 1.74
N SER A 140 6.20 -0.29 1.46
CA SER A 140 6.41 0.58 0.29
C SER A 140 7.77 1.28 0.30
N VAL A 141 8.17 1.81 1.45
CA VAL A 141 9.48 2.47 1.66
C VAL A 141 10.62 1.48 1.46
N TYR A 142 10.55 0.32 2.11
CA TYR A 142 11.57 -0.72 1.99
C TYR A 142 11.69 -1.25 0.56
N ARG A 143 10.56 -1.43 -0.12
CA ARG A 143 10.52 -1.79 -1.54
C ARG A 143 11.21 -0.75 -2.41
N GLY A 144 10.93 0.53 -2.19
CA GLY A 144 11.60 1.63 -2.90
C GLY A 144 13.11 1.56 -2.75
N ALA A 145 13.58 1.19 -1.56
CA ALA A 145 15.01 0.97 -1.34
C ALA A 145 15.59 -0.21 -2.12
N LEU A 146 14.91 -1.36 -2.11
CA LEU A 146 15.34 -2.55 -2.85
C LEU A 146 15.34 -2.31 -4.37
N GLU A 147 14.32 -1.63 -4.89
CA GLU A 147 14.27 -1.24 -6.32
C GLU A 147 15.43 -0.29 -6.67
N GLY A 148 15.75 0.67 -5.81
CA GLY A 148 16.91 1.55 -5.95
C GLY A 148 18.26 0.81 -5.93
N LYS A 149 18.36 -0.32 -5.21
CA LYS A 149 19.52 -1.22 -5.25
C LYS A 149 19.55 -2.11 -6.50
N GLY A 150 18.52 -2.09 -7.34
CA GLY A 150 18.38 -2.99 -8.49
C GLY A 150 17.84 -4.38 -8.13
N GLU A 151 17.41 -4.60 -6.89
CA GLU A 151 16.90 -5.88 -6.39
C GLU A 151 15.39 -6.06 -6.65
N PHE A 152 14.96 -5.80 -7.89
CA PHE A 152 13.54 -5.83 -8.29
C PHE A 152 12.84 -7.16 -8.01
N ARG A 153 13.57 -8.28 -8.05
CA ARG A 153 13.01 -9.59 -7.75
C ARG A 153 12.51 -9.67 -6.30
N ILE A 154 13.34 -9.31 -5.34
CA ILE A 154 13.00 -9.36 -3.91
C ILE A 154 11.92 -8.32 -3.61
N ALA A 155 12.06 -7.12 -4.19
CA ALA A 155 11.12 -6.02 -4.01
C ALA A 155 9.68 -6.37 -4.49
N ASN A 156 9.56 -7.12 -5.59
CA ASN A 156 8.26 -7.49 -6.16
C ASN A 156 7.73 -8.84 -5.67
N LEU A 157 8.57 -9.72 -5.14
CA LEU A 157 8.09 -10.95 -4.48
C LEU A 157 7.22 -10.61 -3.27
N ALA A 158 7.53 -9.51 -2.57
CA ALA A 158 6.73 -8.99 -1.48
C ALA A 158 5.35 -8.43 -1.89
N LYS A 159 5.07 -8.27 -3.19
CA LYS A 159 3.74 -7.87 -3.69
C LYS A 159 2.82 -9.07 -3.97
N MET A 160 3.41 -10.25 -4.20
CA MET A 160 2.71 -11.49 -4.58
C MET A 160 2.28 -12.25 -3.34
#